data_AF-K2AFD4-F1
#
_entry.id   AF-K2AFD4-F1
#
_cell.length_a   1.000
_cell.length_b   1.000
_cell.length_c   1.000
_cell.angle_alpha   90.00
_cell.angle_beta   90.00
_cell.angle_gamma   90.00
#
_symmetry.space_group_name_H-M   'P 1'
#
loop_
_entity.id
_entity.type
_entity.pdbx_description
1 polymer ?
#
loop_
_entity_poly.entity_id
_entity_poly.type
_entity_poly.pdbx_seq_one_letter_code
_entity_poly.pdbx_strand_id
1 'polypeptide(L)'
;MFIWTIFKKYKEKEYRLILIKDLILSLNIDSRQKNLYIESLNILDDESLDRFYKKLVWVIDIIEENENNLSFSKELETTNFIKQQEQKQKKEEINSYNFLLDNI
;
A
#
# COMPACT_ATOMS: atom_id res chain seq x y z
N MET A 1 1.86 -2.76 -6.51
CA MET A 1 2.46 -3.74 -7.46
C MET A 1 3.61 -3.16 -8.30
N PHE A 2 4.41 -2.23 -7.77
CA PHE A 2 5.55 -1.62 -8.49
C PHE A 2 6.87 -1.86 -7.75
N ILE A 3 6.86 -1.78 -6.42
CA ILE A 3 8.08 -1.91 -5.61
C ILE A 3 8.52 -3.38 -5.54
N TRP A 4 7.59 -4.31 -5.33
CA TRP A 4 7.91 -5.74 -5.37
C TRP A 4 8.56 -6.20 -6.68
N THR A 5 8.02 -5.74 -7.81
CA THR A 5 8.52 -6.11 -9.14
C THR A 5 9.93 -5.59 -9.37
N ILE A 6 10.24 -4.39 -8.86
CA ILE A 6 11.59 -3.82 -8.88
C ILE A 6 12.51 -4.70 -8.01
N PHE A 7 12.17 -4.95 -6.75
CA PHE A 7 13.02 -5.72 -5.84
C PHE A 7 13.20 -7.20 -6.27
N LYS A 8 12.21 -7.83 -6.91
CA LYS A 8 12.33 -9.22 -7.35
C LYS A 8 13.25 -9.40 -8.56
N LYS A 9 13.45 -8.35 -9.38
CA LYS A 9 14.21 -8.43 -10.63
C LYS A 9 15.73 -8.44 -10.42
N TYR A 10 16.21 -7.92 -9.29
CA TYR A 10 17.64 -7.81 -9.00
C TYR A 10 18.16 -8.99 -8.15
N LYS A 11 18.88 -9.91 -8.80
CA LYS A 11 19.54 -11.05 -8.14
C LYS A 11 20.96 -10.74 -7.68
N GLU A 12 21.60 -9.72 -8.27
CA GLU A 12 22.99 -9.38 -7.97
C GLU A 12 23.14 -8.72 -6.60
N LYS A 13 24.17 -9.16 -5.86
CA LYS A 13 24.45 -8.73 -4.48
C LYS A 13 24.65 -7.22 -4.38
N GLU A 14 25.41 -6.64 -5.30
CA GLU A 14 25.74 -5.21 -5.30
C GLU A 14 24.48 -4.34 -5.43
N TYR A 15 23.58 -4.70 -6.33
CA TYR A 15 22.30 -4.01 -6.51
C TYR A 15 21.39 -4.11 -5.28
N ARG A 16 21.34 -5.28 -4.61
CA ARG A 16 20.57 -5.43 -3.37
C ARG A 16 21.11 -4.54 -2.25
N LEU A 17 22.42 -4.43 -2.15
CA LEU A 17 23.09 -3.53 -1.20
C LEU A 17 22.75 -2.07 -1.47
N ILE A 18 22.74 -1.65 -2.74
CA ILE A 18 22.34 -0.29 -3.13
C ILE A 18 20.90 -0.01 -2.71
N LEU A 19 19.97 -0.92 -3.03
CA LEU A 19 18.55 -0.76 -2.68
C LEU A 19 18.33 -0.65 -1.17
N ILE A 20 19.01 -1.47 -0.38
CA ILE A 20 18.90 -1.41 1.08
C ILE A 20 19.49 -0.10 1.61
N LYS A 21 20.63 0.35 1.08
CA LYS A 21 21.25 1.63 1.47
C LYS A 21 20.34 2.81 1.16
N ASP A 22 19.77 2.86 -0.04
CA ASP A 22 18.82 3.90 -0.44
C ASP A 22 17.60 3.92 0.48
N LEU A 23 17.09 2.75 0.84
CA LEU A 23 15.99 2.63 1.80
C LEU A 23 16.38 3.20 3.18
N ILE A 24 17.53 2.82 3.73
CA ILE A 24 18.01 3.37 5.01
C ILE A 24 18.18 4.89 4.95
N LEU A 25 18.70 5.41 3.83
CA LEU A 25 18.87 6.85 3.63
C LEU A 25 17.55 7.60 3.60
N SER A 26 16.49 6.99 3.05
CA SER A 26 15.14 7.56 3.00
C SER A 26 14.38 7.54 4.34
N LEU A 27 14.82 6.74 5.32
CA LEU A 27 14.19 6.72 6.64
C LEU A 27 14.30 8.09 7.33
N ASN A 28 13.22 8.53 7.99
CA ASN A 28 13.25 9.77 8.78
C ASN A 28 13.78 9.51 10.20
N ILE A 29 15.05 9.11 10.29
CA ILE A 29 15.77 8.81 11.54
C ILE A 29 17.06 9.62 11.62
N ASP A 30 17.68 9.64 12.81
CA ASP A 30 18.93 10.37 13.03
C ASP A 30 20.08 9.87 12.14
N SER A 31 20.91 10.79 11.68
CA SER A 31 22.04 10.50 10.77
C SER A 31 23.02 9.49 11.35
N ARG A 32 23.25 9.49 12.67
CA ARG A 32 24.12 8.51 13.32
C ARG A 32 23.53 7.11 13.24
N GLN A 33 22.21 6.98 13.38
CA GLN A 33 21.52 5.70 13.24
C GLN A 33 21.57 5.21 11.80
N LYS A 34 21.37 6.09 10.81
CA LYS A 34 21.55 5.73 9.38
C LYS A 34 22.94 5.17 9.12
N ASN A 35 23.97 5.86 9.60
CA ASN A 35 25.36 5.42 9.42
C ASN A 35 25.61 4.06 10.06
N LEU A 36 25.12 3.83 11.28
CA LEU A 36 25.24 2.52 11.95
C LEU A 36 24.58 1.40 11.14
N TYR A 37 23.40 1.63 10.58
CA TYR A 37 22.74 0.64 9.73
C TYR A 37 23.54 0.36 8.45
N ILE A 38 24.06 1.40 7.79
CA ILE A 38 24.88 1.25 6.57
C ILE A 38 26.18 0.50 6.87
N GLU A 39 26.86 0.83 7.96
CA GLU A 39 28.07 0.14 8.40
C GLU A 39 27.79 -1.34 8.70
N SER A 40 26.67 -1.63 9.37
CA SER A 40 26.26 -2.99 9.68
C SER A 40 26.07 -3.85 8.42
N LEU A 41 25.58 -3.28 7.32
CA LEU A 41 25.42 -4.00 6.06
C LEU A 41 26.74 -4.47 5.45
N ASN A 42 27.82 -3.73 5.66
CA ASN A 42 29.14 -4.08 5.12
C ASN A 42 29.76 -5.29 5.85
N ILE A 43 29.25 -5.63 7.04
CA ILE A 43 29.73 -6.73 7.88
C ILE A 43 28.95 -8.03 7.59
N LEU A 44 27.78 -7.94 6.93
CA LEU A 44 26.98 -9.10 6.60
C LEU A 44 27.66 -9.97 5.54
N ASP A 45 27.69 -11.28 5.80
CA ASP A 45 28.02 -12.28 4.79
C ASP A 45 26.90 -12.40 3.74
N ASP A 46 27.20 -13.09 2.65
CA ASP A 46 26.28 -13.22 1.51
C ASP A 46 24.92 -13.82 1.91
N GLU A 47 24.96 -14.82 2.78
CA GLU A 47 23.76 -15.52 3.24
C GLU A 47 22.89 -14.62 4.13
N SER A 48 23.50 -13.88 5.05
CA SER A 48 22.77 -12.97 5.94
C SER A 48 22.22 -11.76 5.21
N LEU A 49 22.96 -11.24 4.21
CA LEU A 49 22.47 -10.18 3.34
C LEU A 49 21.28 -10.66 2.49
N ASP A 50 21.32 -11.87 1.93
CA ASP A 50 20.21 -12.46 1.19
C ASP A 50 18.97 -12.68 2.09
N ARG A 51 19.17 -13.19 3.31
CA ARG A 51 18.08 -13.31 4.31
C ARG A 51 17.47 -11.96 4.67
N PHE A 52 18.31 -10.96 4.91
CA PHE A 52 17.86 -9.61 5.22
C PHE A 52 17.04 -9.03 4.07
N TYR A 53 17.55 -9.14 2.85
CA TYR A 53 16.85 -8.69 1.64
C TYR A 53 15.49 -9.37 1.48
N LYS A 54 15.42 -10.69 1.62
CA LYS A 54 14.15 -11.45 1.53
C LYS A 54 13.14 -11.00 2.58
N LYS A 55 13.58 -10.78 3.83
CA LYS A 55 12.70 -10.28 4.89
C LYS A 55 12.18 -8.88 4.58
N LEU A 56 13.04 -8.01 4.05
CA LEU A 56 12.66 -6.66 3.66
C LEU A 56 11.63 -6.67 2.52
N VAL A 57 11.83 -7.49 1.49
CA VAL A 57 10.86 -7.69 0.41
C VAL A 57 9.53 -8.20 0.95
N TRP A 58 9.55 -9.18 1.84
CA TRP A 58 8.33 -9.72 2.45
C TRP A 58 7.56 -8.68 3.27
N VAL A 59 8.26 -7.82 4.00
CA VAL A 59 7.62 -6.70 4.74
C VAL A 59 6.99 -5.71 3.77
N ILE A 60 7.66 -5.36 2.67
CA ILE A 60 7.10 -4.49 1.64
C ILE A 60 5.83 -5.12 1.04
N ASP A 61 5.86 -6.44 0.76
CA ASP A 61 4.71 -7.16 0.22
C ASP A 61 3.50 -7.09 1.17
N ILE A 62 3.71 -7.28 2.47
CA ILE A 62 2.66 -7.16 3.47
C ILE A 62 2.09 -5.73 3.52
N ILE A 63 2.95 -4.72 3.46
CA ILE A 63 2.50 -3.32 3.47
C ILE A 63 1.68 -3.01 2.22
N GLU A 64 2.17 -3.39 1.03
CA GLU A 64 1.44 -3.21 -0.22
C GLU A 64 0.08 -3.93 -0.18
N GLU A 65 0.03 -5.18 0.30
CA GLU A 65 -1.21 -5.95 0.43
C GLU A 65 -2.21 -5.27 1.37
N ASN A 66 -1.75 -4.79 2.53
CA ASN A 66 -2.59 -4.08 3.48
C ASN A 66 -3.11 -2.76 2.92
N GLU A 67 -2.27 -1.98 2.21
CA GLU A 67 -2.71 -0.74 1.55
C GLU A 67 -3.75 -1.01 0.47
N ASN A 68 -3.56 -2.05 -0.34
CA ASN A 68 -4.51 -2.45 -1.39
C ASN A 68 -5.84 -2.92 -0.79
N ASN A 69 -5.83 -3.64 0.34
CA ASN A 69 -7.04 -4.03 1.04
C ASN A 69 -7.78 -2.82 1.63
N LEU A 70 -7.03 -1.82 2.12
CA LEU A 70 -7.59 -0.59 2.66
C LEU A 70 -8.18 0.32 1.57
N SER A 71 -7.56 0.37 0.39
CA SER A 71 -8.09 1.13 -0.75
C SER A 71 -9.35 0.45 -1.33
N PHE A 72 -9.32 -0.87 -1.47
CA PHE A 72 -10.47 -1.65 -1.95
C PHE A 72 -11.69 -1.54 -1.02
N SER A 73 -11.48 -1.61 0.31
CA SER A 73 -12.56 -1.42 1.28
C SER A 73 -13.16 -0.02 1.22
N LYS A 74 -12.33 1.02 1.08
CA LYS A 74 -12.81 2.40 0.88
C LYS A 74 -13.63 2.53 -0.40
N GLU A 75 -13.19 1.97 -1.53
CA GLU A 75 -13.93 2.01 -2.79
C GLU A 75 -15.28 1.28 -2.72
N LEU A 76 -15.34 0.15 -2.01
CA LEU A 76 -16.57 -0.55 -1.73
C LEU A 76 -17.54 0.28 -0.89
N GLU A 77 -17.05 0.96 0.14
CA GLU A 77 -17.86 1.85 0.98
C GLU A 77 -18.42 3.03 0.18
N THR A 78 -17.62 3.71 -0.65
CA THR A 78 -18.11 4.79 -1.52
C THR A 78 -19.16 4.29 -2.51
N THR A 79 -18.93 3.13 -3.12
CA THR A 79 -19.88 2.54 -4.08
C THR A 79 -21.20 2.19 -3.42
N ASN A 80 -21.15 1.65 -2.20
CA ASN A 80 -22.35 1.31 -1.44
C ASN A 80 -23.11 2.57 -0.99
N PHE A 81 -22.40 3.63 -0.60
CA PHE A 81 -23.00 4.91 -0.26
C PHE A 81 -23.73 5.55 -1.46
N ILE A 82 -23.12 5.54 -2.64
CA ILE A 82 -23.73 6.04 -3.88
C ILE A 82 -25.01 5.27 -4.19
N LYS A 83 -24.97 3.94 -4.15
CA LYS A 83 -26.17 3.10 -4.38
C LYS A 83 -27.30 3.38 -3.39
N GLN A 84 -26.98 3.65 -2.13
CA GLN A 84 -27.99 4.01 -1.13
C GLN A 84 -28.61 5.37 -1.41
N GLN A 85 -27.84 6.35 -1.89
CA GLN A 85 -28.37 7.66 -2.29
C GLN A 85 -29.29 7.53 -3.51
N GLU A 86 -28.90 6.76 -4.53
CA GLU A 86 -29.74 6.52 -5.71
C GLU A 86 -31.06 5.84 -5.34
N GLN A 87 -31.05 4.87 -4.41
CA GLN A 87 -32.27 4.22 -3.93
C GLN A 87 -33.18 5.18 -3.14
N LYS A 88 -32.61 6.11 -2.38
CA LYS A 88 -33.37 7.15 -1.68
C LYS A 88 -34.00 8.13 -2.66
N GLN A 89 -33.24 8.61 -3.65
CA GLN A 89 -33.75 9.51 -4.69
C GLN A 89 -34.88 8.86 -5.50
N LYS A 90 -34.74 7.58 -5.89
CA LYS A 90 -35.81 6.85 -6.57
C LYS A 90 -37.07 6.70 -5.72
N LYS A 91 -36.94 6.51 -4.40
CA LYS A 91 -38.10 6.49 -3.48
C LYS A 91 -38.75 7.86 -3.36
N GLU A 92 -37.97 8.93 -3.28
CA GLU A 92 -38.47 10.30 -3.21
C GLU A 92 -39.20 10.71 -4.50
N GLU A 93 -38.68 10.30 -5.67
CA GLU A 93 -39.37 10.48 -6.95
C GLU A 93 -40.71 9.73 -6.98
N ILE A 94 -40.74 8.44 -6.61
CA ILE A 94 -42.00 7.68 -6.57
C ILE A 94 -43.01 8.33 -5.62
N ASN A 95 -42.56 8.80 -4.46
CA ASN A 95 -43.43 9.48 -3.50
C ASN A 95 -43.94 10.84 -4.02
N SER A 96 -43.13 11.58 -4.78
CA SER A 96 -43.56 12.85 -5.38
C SER A 96 -44.58 12.62 -6.51
N TYR A 97 -44.44 11.56 -7.30
CA TYR A 97 -45.45 11.14 -8.26
C TYR A 97 -46.76 10.74 -7.59
N ASN A 98 -46.71 9.99 -6.48
CA ASN A 98 -47.91 9.62 -5.73
C ASN A 98 -48.63 10.86 -5.14
N PHE A 99 -47.89 11.84 -4.62
CA PHE A 99 -48.47 13.09 -4.13
C PHE A 99 -49.18 13.90 -5.25
N LEU A 100 -48.63 13.88 -6.47
CA LEU A 100 -49.25 14.54 -7.62
C LEU A 100 -50.53 13.82 -8.08
N LEU A 101 -50.57 12.49 -7.97
CA LEU A 101 -51.74 11.68 -8.31
C LEU A 101 -52.86 11.79 -7.26
N ASP A 102 -52.51 11.91 -5.97
CA ASP A 102 -53.48 12.07 -4.88
C ASP A 102 -54.13 13.48 -4.83
N ASN A 103 -53.62 14.45 -5.59
CA ASN A 103 -54.15 15.82 -5.69
C ASN A 103 -54.91 16.10 -7.01
N ILE A 104 -55.30 15.06 -7.76
CA ILE A 104 -56.19 15.12 -8.94
C ILE A 104 -57.54 14.50 -8.57
#